data_AF-A0AA35Y5Y4-F1
#
_entry.id   AF-A0AA35Y5Y4-F1
#
_cell.length_a   1.000
_cell.length_b   1.000
_cell.length_c   1.000
_cell.angle_alpha   90.00
_cell.angle_beta   90.00
_cell.angle_gamma   90.00
#
_symmetry.space_group_name_H-M   'P 1'
#
loop_
_entity.id
_entity.type
_entity.pdbx_description
1 polymer ?
#
loop_
_entity_poly.entity_id
_entity_poly.type
_entity_poly.pdbx_seq_one_letter_code
_entity_poly.pdbx_strand_id
1 'polypeptide(L)'
;MGDKHTWTNEQTKCLLQTCIEEVQTVGRKGLSLHKQSWHKLTIKEKYGVDLNQRQLKNAYDNLKAKYTGWLYLKNKIGNLYNPQTNTFNLTNEEWEDFKKGHPKATSLKNVPLLFPELCAELFDGSSAFGNLSYATSQTPSNPPSADSPYAASPSGNPNKRAKPSTPRP
;
A
#
# COMPACT_ATOMS: atom_id res chain seq x y z
N MET A 1 -34.45 -6.83 0.22
CA MET A 1 -33.22 -6.76 1.03
C MET A 1 -32.05 -6.86 0.05
N GLY A 2 -31.10 -5.92 0.04
CA GLY A 2 -29.88 -6.13 -0.75
C GLY A 2 -28.98 -7.11 -0.01
N ASP A 3 -28.55 -8.18 -0.67
CA ASP A 3 -27.71 -9.22 -0.08
C ASP A 3 -26.44 -8.59 0.50
N LYS A 4 -26.24 -8.82 1.80
CA LYS A 4 -25.02 -8.39 2.50
C LYS A 4 -23.89 -9.30 2.02
N HIS A 5 -23.02 -8.77 1.17
CA HIS A 5 -21.83 -9.48 0.74
C HIS A 5 -20.78 -9.53 1.87
N THR A 6 -20.34 -10.73 2.23
CA THR A 6 -19.26 -10.92 3.19
C THR A 6 -17.92 -10.78 2.46
N TRP A 7 -17.21 -9.69 2.73
CA TRP A 7 -15.92 -9.41 2.13
C TRP A 7 -14.83 -10.29 2.73
N THR A 8 -14.19 -11.11 1.89
CA THR A 8 -13.00 -11.86 2.29
C THR A 8 -11.76 -10.98 2.28
N ASN A 9 -10.69 -11.42 2.94
CA ASN A 9 -9.40 -10.72 2.91
C ASN A 9 -8.88 -10.57 1.47
N GLU A 10 -9.03 -11.60 0.64
CA GLU A 10 -8.60 -11.56 -0.77
C GLU A 10 -9.42 -10.58 -1.60
N GLN A 11 -10.74 -10.57 -1.46
CA GLN A 11 -11.62 -9.62 -2.14
C GLN A 11 -11.33 -8.17 -1.71
N THR A 12 -11.06 -7.97 -0.42
CA THR A 12 -10.67 -6.66 0.12
C THR A 12 -9.33 -6.21 -0.46
N LYS A 13 -8.35 -7.11 -0.52
CA LYS A 13 -7.04 -6.84 -1.13
C LYS A 13 -7.19 -6.48 -2.60
N CYS A 14 -7.96 -7.27 -3.36
CA CYS A 14 -8.21 -6.99 -4.77
C CYS A 14 -8.89 -5.65 -4.97
N LEU A 15 -9.93 -5.34 -4.17
CA LEU A 15 -10.60 -4.04 -4.23
C LEU A 15 -9.59 -2.89 -4.04
N LEU A 16 -8.75 -2.97 -3.01
CA LEU A 16 -7.73 -1.95 -2.72
C LEU A 16 -6.73 -1.82 -3.88
N GLN A 17 -6.17 -2.93 -4.36
CA GLN A 17 -5.21 -2.93 -5.47
C GLN A 17 -5.79 -2.34 -6.74
N THR A 18 -6.98 -2.76 -7.15
CA THR A 18 -7.61 -2.22 -8.37
C THR A 18 -7.99 -0.75 -8.19
N CYS A 19 -8.37 -0.31 -7.00
CA CYS A 19 -8.58 1.11 -6.72
C CYS A 19 -7.29 1.92 -6.83
N ILE A 20 -6.17 1.40 -6.33
CA ILE A 20 -4.86 2.05 -6.41
C ILE A 20 -4.42 2.17 -7.88
N GLU A 21 -4.49 1.09 -8.64
CA GLU A 21 -4.15 1.05 -10.06
C GLU A 21 -4.97 2.05 -10.87
N GLU A 22 -6.28 2.14 -10.64
CA GLU A 22 -7.13 3.12 -11.30
C GLU A 22 -6.83 4.56 -10.91
N VAL A 23 -6.50 4.80 -9.64
CA VAL A 23 -6.06 6.12 -9.17
C VAL A 23 -4.72 6.52 -9.81
N GLN A 24 -3.80 5.58 -9.99
CA GLN A 24 -2.52 5.82 -10.66
C GLN A 24 -2.70 6.04 -12.17
N THR A 25 -3.65 5.34 -12.80
CA THR A 25 -3.89 5.40 -14.25
C THR A 25 -4.71 6.61 -14.68
N VAL A 26 -5.85 6.86 -14.02
CA VAL A 26 -6.82 7.91 -14.40
C VAL A 26 -6.63 9.18 -13.57
N GLY A 27 -5.94 9.08 -12.44
CA GLY A 27 -5.84 10.13 -11.46
C GLY A 27 -6.93 10.04 -10.39
N ARG A 28 -6.80 10.91 -9.38
CA ARG A 28 -7.70 10.98 -8.23
C ARG A 28 -8.65 12.17 -8.38
N LYS A 29 -9.95 11.97 -8.15
CA LYS A 29 -10.92 13.08 -8.06
C LYS A 29 -11.04 13.53 -6.61
N GLY A 30 -10.04 14.31 -6.16
CA GLY A 30 -9.91 14.68 -4.75
C GLY A 30 -9.70 13.43 -3.89
N LEU A 31 -10.57 13.21 -2.90
CA LEU A 31 -10.51 12.05 -2.00
C LEU A 31 -11.35 10.84 -2.48
N SER A 32 -11.74 10.79 -3.76
CA SER A 32 -12.58 9.72 -4.34
C SER A 32 -12.12 9.31 -5.75
N LEU A 33 -12.57 8.14 -6.19
CA LEU A 33 -12.36 7.59 -7.54
C LEU A 33 -13.29 8.25 -8.57
N HIS A 34 -12.86 8.31 -9.83
CA HIS A 34 -13.71 8.77 -10.93
C HIS A 34 -14.91 7.86 -11.13
N LYS A 35 -16.06 8.42 -11.56
CA LYS A 35 -17.31 7.66 -11.84
C LYS A 35 -17.07 6.49 -12.81
N GLN A 36 -16.17 6.69 -13.78
CA GLN A 36 -15.82 5.69 -14.77
C GLN A 36 -14.94 4.57 -14.21
N SER A 37 -14.02 4.88 -13.29
CA SER A 37 -13.19 3.87 -12.61
C SER A 37 -14.06 2.83 -11.89
N TRP A 38 -15.16 3.25 -11.26
CA TRP A 38 -16.10 2.32 -10.62
C TRP A 38 -16.77 1.30 -11.56
N HIS A 39 -16.79 1.53 -12.87
CA HIS A 39 -17.29 0.55 -13.85
C HIS A 39 -16.21 -0.44 -14.28
N LYS A 40 -14.93 -0.06 -14.17
CA LYS A 40 -13.78 -0.93 -14.43
C LYS A 40 -13.41 -1.80 -13.25
N LEU A 41 -13.80 -1.42 -12.03
CA LEU A 41 -13.62 -2.21 -10.82
C LEU A 41 -14.48 -3.48 -10.88
N THR A 42 -13.98 -4.53 -11.52
CA THR A 42 -14.70 -5.80 -11.69
C THR A 42 -14.10 -6.89 -10.82
N ILE A 43 -14.62 -7.04 -9.59
CA ILE A 43 -14.28 -8.17 -8.71
C ILE A 43 -14.85 -9.49 -9.26
N LYS A 44 -15.92 -9.39 -10.07
CA LYS A 44 -16.58 -10.54 -10.72
C LYS A 44 -15.63 -11.34 -11.61
N GLU A 45 -14.76 -10.68 -12.38
CA GLU A 45 -13.84 -11.37 -13.29
C GLU A 45 -12.77 -12.15 -12.53
N LYS A 46 -12.35 -11.64 -11.36
CA LYS A 46 -11.33 -12.28 -10.52
C LYS A 46 -11.87 -13.39 -9.64
N TYR A 47 -13.07 -13.22 -9.06
CA TYR A 47 -13.62 -14.11 -8.02
C TYR A 47 -14.99 -14.70 -8.35
N GLY A 48 -15.56 -14.42 -9.52
CA GLY A 48 -16.90 -14.86 -9.90
C GLY A 48 -18.03 -14.21 -9.12
N VAL A 49 -17.77 -13.15 -8.33
CA VAL A 49 -18.76 -12.50 -7.48
C VAL A 49 -19.36 -11.29 -8.16
N ASP A 50 -20.68 -11.33 -8.40
CA ASP A 50 -21.43 -10.21 -8.95
C ASP A 50 -21.70 -9.16 -7.86
N LEU A 51 -20.82 -8.15 -7.79
CA LEU A 51 -20.96 -7.03 -6.86
C LEU A 51 -21.47 -5.80 -7.59
N ASN A 52 -22.55 -5.24 -7.08
CA ASN A 52 -23.08 -3.98 -7.58
C ASN A 52 -22.15 -2.81 -7.21
N GLN A 53 -22.13 -1.78 -8.05
CA GLN A 53 -21.35 -0.57 -7.80
C GLN A 53 -21.60 0.05 -6.42
N ARG A 54 -22.85 -0.05 -5.92
CA ARG A 54 -23.20 0.40 -4.56
C ARG A 54 -22.45 -0.40 -3.49
N GLN A 55 -22.30 -1.71 -3.64
CA GLN A 55 -21.55 -2.56 -2.70
C GLN A 55 -20.06 -2.21 -2.73
N LEU A 56 -19.49 -2.01 -3.92
CA LEU A 56 -18.09 -1.58 -4.09
C LEU A 56 -17.81 -0.23 -3.40
N LYS A 57 -18.67 0.77 -3.66
CA LYS A 57 -18.56 2.09 -3.02
C LYS A 57 -18.72 2.01 -1.51
N ASN A 58 -19.71 1.26 -1.02
CA ASN A 58 -19.90 1.08 0.41
C ASN A 58 -18.69 0.41 1.07
N ALA A 59 -18.07 -0.59 0.43
CA ALA A 59 -16.88 -1.24 0.94
C ALA A 59 -15.69 -0.28 0.99
N TYR A 60 -15.47 0.48 -0.08
CA TYR A 60 -14.46 1.54 -0.14
C TYR A 60 -14.65 2.59 0.95
N ASP A 61 -15.88 3.10 1.13
CA ASP A 61 -16.20 4.10 2.14
C ASP A 61 -16.00 3.54 3.56
N ASN A 62 -16.32 2.26 3.79
CA ASN A 62 -16.04 1.58 5.05
C ASN A 62 -14.54 1.46 5.30
N LEU A 63 -13.76 1.03 4.31
CA LEU A 63 -12.30 0.94 4.42
C LEU A 63 -11.68 2.30 4.72
N LYS A 64 -12.13 3.35 4.03
CA LYS A 64 -11.68 4.72 4.26
C LYS A 64 -12.01 5.19 5.68
N ALA A 65 -13.23 4.95 6.14
CA ALA A 65 -13.64 5.33 7.50
C ALA A 65 -12.81 4.58 8.56
N LYS A 66 -12.58 3.27 8.37
CA LYS A 66 -11.70 2.48 9.23
C LYS A 66 -10.27 3.00 9.21
N TYR A 67 -9.70 3.27 8.02
CA TYR A 67 -8.36 3.82 7.89
C TYR A 67 -8.22 5.18 8.59
N THR A 68 -9.20 6.06 8.41
CA THR A 68 -9.21 7.39 9.07
C THR A 68 -9.23 7.25 10.60
N GLY A 69 -10.08 6.35 11.13
CA GLY A 69 -10.10 6.05 12.55
C GLY A 69 -8.81 5.39 13.05
N TRP A 70 -8.23 4.49 12.26
CA TRP A 70 -6.95 3.85 12.55
C TRP A 70 -5.82 4.87 12.60
N LEU A 71 -5.78 5.81 11.65
CA LEU A 71 -4.79 6.88 11.60
C LEU A 71 -4.94 7.83 12.79
N TYR A 72 -6.18 8.16 13.19
CA TYR A 72 -6.46 8.92 14.39
C TYR A 72 -5.91 8.23 15.66
N LEU A 73 -6.18 6.93 15.82
CA LEU A 73 -5.67 6.15 16.95
C LEU A 73 -4.14 6.03 16.92
N LYS A 74 -3.55 5.86 15.74
CA LYS A 74 -2.10 5.75 15.55
C LYS A 74 -1.36 7.06 15.86
N ASN A 75 -1.97 8.20 15.54
CA ASN A 75 -1.42 9.52 15.82
C ASN A 75 -1.72 10.02 17.24
N LYS A 76 -2.51 9.26 18.02
CA LYS A 76 -2.76 9.60 19.41
C LYS A 76 -1.45 9.47 20.21
N ILE A 77 -1.24 10.41 21.14
CA ILE A 77 -0.04 10.48 21.99
C ILE A 77 0.17 9.13 22.69
N GLY A 78 1.41 8.62 22.66
CA GLY A 78 1.78 7.37 23.32
C GLY A 78 1.76 6.11 22.45
N ASN A 79 1.50 6.24 21.13
CA ASN A 79 1.54 5.17 20.12
C ASN A 79 1.11 3.79 20.68
N LEU A 80 -0.16 3.69 21.06
CA LEU A 80 -0.77 2.48 21.61
C LEU A 80 -0.98 1.38 20.55
N TYR A 81 -0.48 1.61 19.34
CA TYR A 81 -0.58 0.70 18.22
C TYR A 81 0.48 -0.39 18.32
N ASN A 82 0.02 -1.65 18.36
CA ASN A 82 0.89 -2.81 18.26
C ASN A 82 0.96 -3.29 16.79
N PRO A 83 2.10 -3.13 16.09
CA PRO A 83 2.22 -3.54 14.70
C PRO A 83 2.23 -5.06 14.50
N GLN A 84 2.59 -5.84 15.52
CA GLN A 84 2.61 -7.31 15.42
C GLN A 84 1.20 -7.89 15.40
N THR A 85 0.29 -7.34 16.19
CA THR A 85 -1.11 -7.79 16.27
C THR A 85 -2.06 -6.91 15.46
N ASN A 86 -1.58 -5.77 14.94
CA ASN A 86 -2.39 -4.76 14.24
C ASN A 86 -3.58 -4.27 15.09
N THR A 87 -3.38 -4.15 16.41
CA THR A 87 -4.40 -3.72 17.38
C THR A 87 -3.94 -2.51 18.17
N PHE A 88 -4.89 -1.87 18.85
CA PHE A 88 -4.59 -0.76 19.76
C PHE A 88 -4.90 -1.13 21.21
N ASN A 89 -3.97 -0.83 22.11
CA ASN A 89 -4.15 -0.99 23.55
C ASN A 89 -4.83 0.25 24.16
N LEU A 90 -6.10 0.45 23.83
CA LEU A 90 -6.94 1.50 24.45
C LEU A 90 -7.75 0.94 25.61
N THR A 91 -8.02 1.80 26.59
CA THR A 91 -8.99 1.50 27.66
C THR A 91 -10.43 1.50 27.11
N ASN A 92 -11.35 0.90 27.84
CA ASN A 92 -12.75 0.83 27.40
C ASN A 92 -13.39 2.22 27.28
N GLU A 93 -13.01 3.16 28.17
CA GLU A 93 -13.46 4.56 28.12
C GLU A 93 -12.98 5.27 26.85
N GLU A 94 -11.71 5.09 26.48
CA GLU A 94 -11.18 5.67 25.25
C GLU A 94 -11.82 5.08 23.99
N TRP A 95 -12.19 3.80 24.01
CA TRP A 95 -12.96 3.20 22.91
C TRP A 95 -14.36 3.81 22.79
N GLU A 96 -15.03 4.12 23.89
CA GLU A 96 -16.35 4.79 23.88
C GLU A 96 -16.23 6.24 23.39
N ASP A 97 -15.15 6.94 23.73
CA ASP A 97 -14.90 8.28 23.21
C ASP A 97 -14.57 8.26 21.72
N PHE A 98 -13.69 7.35 21.29
CA PHE A 98 -13.36 7.12 19.88
C PHE A 98 -14.61 6.81 19.05
N LYS A 99 -15.53 6.01 19.59
CA LYS A 99 -16.81 5.67 18.94
C LYS A 99 -17.69 6.89 18.66
N LYS A 100 -17.63 7.94 19.47
CA LYS A 100 -18.39 9.18 19.24
C LYS A 100 -17.89 9.93 18.01
N GLY A 101 -16.56 10.01 17.82
CA GLY A 101 -15.95 10.66 16.66
C GLY A 101 -15.91 9.78 15.40
N HIS A 102 -15.77 8.45 15.58
CA HIS A 102 -15.55 7.50 14.49
C HIS A 102 -16.47 6.27 14.60
N PRO A 103 -17.81 6.44 14.53
CA PRO A 103 -18.75 5.33 14.72
C PRO A 103 -18.57 4.19 13.70
N LYS A 104 -18.12 4.52 12.48
CA LYS A 104 -17.84 3.54 11.41
C LYS A 104 -16.52 2.77 11.60
N ALA A 105 -15.63 3.24 12.47
CA ALA A 105 -14.34 2.62 12.76
C ALA A 105 -14.35 1.84 14.10
N THR A 106 -15.49 1.76 14.78
CA THR A 106 -15.66 1.01 16.04
C THR A 106 -15.23 -0.45 15.95
N SER A 107 -15.34 -1.05 14.76
CA SER A 107 -14.87 -2.41 14.53
C SER A 107 -13.37 -2.58 14.77
N LEU A 108 -12.56 -1.51 14.71
CA LEU A 108 -11.11 -1.58 14.98
C LEU A 108 -10.77 -2.15 16.35
N LYS A 109 -11.71 -2.12 17.31
CA LYS A 109 -11.57 -2.75 18.62
C LYS A 109 -11.39 -4.27 18.53
N ASN A 110 -12.09 -4.91 17.59
CA ASN A 110 -12.16 -6.37 17.47
C ASN A 110 -11.58 -6.89 16.16
N VAL A 111 -11.58 -6.06 15.12
CA VAL A 111 -11.19 -6.41 13.75
C VAL A 111 -10.12 -5.42 13.30
N PRO A 112 -8.87 -5.87 13.15
CA PRO A 112 -7.76 -5.01 12.74
C PRO A 112 -8.00 -4.45 11.33
N LEU A 113 -7.32 -3.36 11.00
CA LEU A 113 -7.40 -2.79 9.66
C LEU A 113 -6.71 -3.73 8.66
N LEU A 114 -7.47 -4.25 7.70
CA LEU A 114 -6.91 -5.08 6.65
C LEU A 114 -6.07 -4.24 5.70
N PHE A 115 -4.83 -4.68 5.45
CA PHE A 115 -3.87 -4.05 4.54
C PHE A 115 -3.67 -2.54 4.82
N PRO A 116 -3.12 -2.17 6.00
CA PRO A 116 -2.92 -0.77 6.36
C PRO A 116 -2.03 -0.02 5.36
N GLU A 117 -1.05 -0.69 4.75
CA GLU A 117 -0.17 -0.11 3.73
C GLU A 117 -0.93 0.24 2.44
N LEU A 118 -1.76 -0.69 1.93
CA LEU A 118 -2.60 -0.42 0.76
C LEU A 118 -3.63 0.67 1.04
N CYS A 119 -4.18 0.70 2.26
CA CYS A 119 -5.06 1.79 2.68
C CYS A 119 -4.32 3.14 2.70
N ALA A 120 -3.10 3.19 3.23
CA ALA A 120 -2.30 4.42 3.23
C ALA A 120 -2.00 4.89 1.81
N GLU A 121 -1.54 4.02 0.92
CA GLU A 121 -1.29 4.36 -0.49
C GLU A 121 -2.55 4.92 -1.18
N LEU A 122 -3.69 4.29 -0.93
CA LEU A 122 -4.96 4.70 -1.52
C LEU A 122 -5.52 5.98 -0.92
N PHE A 123 -5.33 6.26 0.38
CA PHE A 123 -6.04 7.32 1.10
C PHE A 123 -5.18 8.52 1.50
N ASP A 124 -3.86 8.38 1.73
CA ASP A 124 -2.99 9.48 2.19
C ASP A 124 -2.67 10.51 1.11
N GLY A 125 -2.99 10.25 -0.16
CA GLY A 125 -2.77 11.21 -1.25
C GLY A 125 -1.30 11.40 -1.63
N SER A 126 -0.38 10.92 -0.80
CA SER A 126 1.05 10.89 -1.09
C SER A 126 1.34 9.74 -2.03
N SER A 127 1.46 10.07 -3.31
CA SER A 127 2.06 9.24 -4.35
C SER A 127 3.56 9.02 -4.12
N ALA A 128 3.98 8.72 -2.88
CA ALA A 128 5.36 8.43 -2.53
C ALA A 128 5.65 6.92 -2.50
N PHE A 129 4.63 6.05 -2.55
CA PHE A 129 4.81 4.61 -2.73
C PHE A 129 4.97 4.19 -4.20
N GLY A 130 5.55 5.07 -5.02
CA GLY A 130 5.88 4.81 -6.44
C GLY A 130 6.94 3.73 -6.67
N ASN A 131 7.16 2.81 -5.73
CA ASN A 131 8.12 1.73 -5.90
C ASN A 131 7.82 0.46 -5.08
N LEU A 132 6.57 0.19 -4.70
CA LEU A 132 6.23 -1.18 -4.31
C LEU A 132 6.09 -2.01 -5.59
N SER A 133 7.24 -2.40 -6.14
CA SER A 133 7.34 -3.49 -7.09
C SER A 133 6.66 -4.70 -6.46
N TYR A 134 5.38 -4.89 -6.75
CA TYR A 134 4.74 -6.18 -6.57
C TYR A 134 5.57 -7.10 -7.48
N ALA A 135 6.44 -7.89 -6.87
CA ALA A 135 7.20 -8.90 -7.57
C ALA A 135 6.17 -9.83 -8.22
N THR A 136 5.87 -9.54 -9.48
CA THR A 136 5.26 -10.51 -10.36
C THR A 136 6.37 -11.53 -10.57
N SER A 137 6.27 -12.64 -9.85
CA SER A 137 7.00 -13.86 -10.16
C SER A 137 6.60 -14.31 -11.56
N GLN A 138 7.16 -13.65 -12.56
CA GLN A 138 7.19 -14.07 -13.94
C GLN A 138 8.56 -13.67 -14.46
N THR A 139 9.58 -14.41 -14.05
CA THR A 139 10.75 -14.61 -14.88
C THR A 139 10.37 -15.67 -15.91
N PRO A 140 10.07 -15.30 -17.18
CA PRO A 140 10.08 -16.27 -18.25
C PRO A 140 11.50 -16.83 -18.41
N SER A 141 11.49 -18.11 -18.73
CA SER A 141 12.59 -19.04 -18.79
C SER A 141 13.70 -18.66 -19.78
N ASN A 142 14.91 -19.08 -19.40
CA ASN A 142 16.04 -19.56 -20.20
C ASN A 142 17.32 -18.70 -20.37
N PRO A 143 18.48 -19.39 -20.42
CA PRO A 143 19.78 -18.88 -19.99
C PRO A 143 20.72 -18.59 -21.16
N PRO A 144 21.88 -17.98 -20.91
CA PRO A 144 23.09 -18.32 -21.65
C PRO A 144 24.03 -19.14 -20.77
N SER A 145 24.32 -20.33 -21.27
CA SER A 145 25.26 -21.31 -20.74
C SER A 145 26.67 -20.75 -20.55
N ALA A 146 27.37 -21.41 -19.64
CA ALA A 146 28.77 -21.25 -19.27
C ALA A 146 29.74 -21.15 -20.46
N ASP A 147 30.79 -20.34 -20.29
CA ASP A 147 32.15 -20.87 -20.23
C ASP A 147 33.06 -19.94 -19.41
N SER A 148 33.84 -20.54 -18.54
CA SER A 148 34.92 -20.00 -17.72
C SER A 148 36.10 -20.97 -17.96
N PRO A 149 37.38 -20.72 -17.59
CA PRO A 149 37.99 -19.57 -16.92
C PRO A 149 39.37 -19.15 -17.54
N TYR A 150 39.96 -18.03 -17.11
CA TYR A 150 41.40 -18.06 -16.82
C TYR A 150 41.82 -16.96 -15.83
N ALA A 151 42.56 -17.38 -14.81
CA ALA A 151 43.11 -16.56 -13.75
C ALA A 151 44.39 -15.84 -14.18
N ALA A 152 44.63 -14.65 -13.63
CA ALA A 152 45.88 -14.25 -12.97
C ALA A 152 45.91 -12.72 -12.73
N SER A 153 46.02 -12.31 -11.48
CA SER A 153 46.65 -11.04 -11.06
C SER A 153 48.15 -11.29 -10.84
N PRO A 154 49.00 -10.31 -10.44
CA PRO A 154 48.97 -8.84 -10.55
C PRO A 154 50.28 -8.29 -11.16
N SER A 155 50.46 -6.95 -11.21
CA SER A 155 51.71 -6.22 -10.89
C SER A 155 52.01 -5.05 -11.85
N GLY A 156 52.40 -3.91 -11.28
CA GLY A 156 53.25 -2.93 -11.96
C GLY A 156 52.70 -1.50 -12.05
N ASN A 157 52.83 -0.74 -10.96
CA ASN A 157 53.08 0.70 -11.03
C ASN A 157 54.57 0.86 -10.69
N PRO A 158 55.42 1.58 -11.46
CA PRO A 158 55.50 3.03 -11.28
C PRO A 158 55.97 3.81 -12.53
N ASN A 159 55.56 5.08 -12.68
CA ASN A 159 56.47 6.04 -13.29
C ASN A 159 56.35 7.48 -12.77
N LYS A 160 57.49 8.14 -12.79
CA LYS A 160 57.97 9.19 -11.89
C LYS A 160 57.65 10.62 -12.38
N ARG A 161 57.32 11.49 -11.41
CA ARG A 161 57.95 12.79 -11.08
C ARG A 161 58.22 13.82 -12.20
N ALA A 162 57.56 14.98 -12.10
CA ALA A 162 58.20 16.31 -11.96
C ALA A 162 57.18 17.37 -11.45
N LYS A 163 57.61 18.20 -10.49
CA LYS A 163 56.93 19.39 -9.93
C LYS A 163 57.34 20.66 -10.75
N PRO A 164 57.10 21.91 -10.27
CA PRO A 164 55.85 22.68 -10.17
C PRO A 164 55.97 24.09 -10.83
N SER A 165 54.87 24.85 -10.95
CA SER A 165 54.76 26.26 -10.48
C SER A 165 53.55 27.00 -11.08
N THR A 166 52.89 27.71 -10.17
CA THR A 166 51.90 28.79 -10.24
C THR A 166 52.35 29.99 -11.13
N PRO A 167 51.57 31.09 -11.34
CA PRO A 167 50.48 31.65 -10.51
C PRO A 167 49.26 32.32 -11.21
N ARG A 168 48.19 32.61 -10.43
CA ARG A 168 47.39 33.87 -10.43
C ARG A 168 46.12 33.75 -9.54
N PRO A 169 45.50 34.87 -9.15
CA PRO A 169 46.01 36.14 -8.63
C PRO A 169 45.85 36.26 -7.10
#